data_AF-A0A8H3DP71-F1
#
_entry.id   AF-A0A8H3DP71-F1
#
_cell.length_a   1.000
_cell.length_b   1.000
_cell.length_c   1.000
_cell.angle_alpha   90.00
_cell.angle_beta   90.00
_cell.angle_gamma   90.00
#
_symmetry.space_group_name_H-M   'P 1'
#
loop_
_entity.id
_entity.type
_entity.pdbx_description
1 polymer ?
#
loop_
_entity_poly.entity_id
_entity_poly.type
_entity_poly.pdbx_seq_one_letter_code
_entity_poly.pdbx_strand_id
1 'polypeptide(L)'
;MYGDTDSKAQVANAIQEACAQVGFFYGVLHFGLFQYINWNTCVVKNHGVDETVIAPVLDAACRFFDQPLEEKMKIEFRHKHHLEGYHLRSRIGYTHEAFEFRPMIDASNNSVPASDLWLSEELIPGFRVLKYHDEMFRLGKKLFQAFSLVLVYPV
;
A
#
# COMPACT_ATOMS: atom_id res chain seq x y z
N MET A 1 -1.96 -18.64 -1.19
CA MET A 1 -0.49 -18.82 -1.27
C MET A 1 -0.14 -19.85 -2.32
N TYR A 2 0.95 -19.66 -3.04
CA TYR A 2 1.51 -20.66 -3.96
C TYR A 2 2.52 -21.55 -3.22
N GLY A 3 2.82 -22.74 -3.73
CA GLY A 3 3.72 -23.72 -3.09
C GLY A 3 2.99 -24.91 -2.47
N ASP A 4 3.75 -25.97 -2.18
CA ASP A 4 3.28 -27.16 -1.46
C ASP A 4 2.92 -26.84 0.01
N THR A 5 2.37 -27.83 0.70
CA THR A 5 1.90 -27.68 2.09
C THR A 5 3.03 -27.32 3.04
N ASP A 6 4.22 -27.91 2.86
CA ASP A 6 5.36 -27.71 3.75
C ASP A 6 5.93 -26.29 3.57
N SER A 7 6.06 -25.85 2.32
CA SER A 7 6.46 -24.48 1.96
C SER A 7 5.52 -23.44 2.55
N LYS A 8 4.19 -23.69 2.52
CA LYS A 8 3.19 -22.79 3.13
C LYS A 8 3.31 -22.76 4.65
N ALA A 9 3.52 -23.90 5.30
CA ALA A 9 3.68 -23.98 6.75
C ALA A 9 4.95 -23.25 7.22
N GLN A 10 6.06 -23.40 6.48
CA GLN A 10 7.31 -22.69 6.77
C GLN A 10 7.14 -21.17 6.72
N VAL A 11 6.51 -20.65 5.66
CA VAL A 11 6.24 -19.21 5.53
C VAL A 11 5.32 -18.72 6.65
N ALA A 12 4.28 -19.50 6.98
CA ALA A 12 3.34 -19.17 8.05
C ALA A 12 4.04 -19.08 9.42
N ASN A 13 4.88 -20.06 9.76
CA ASN A 13 5.64 -20.06 11.02
C ASN A 13 6.64 -18.89 11.11
N ALA A 14 7.37 -18.59 10.04
CA ALA A 14 8.30 -17.46 10.01
C ALA A 14 7.57 -16.12 10.22
N ILE A 15 6.39 -15.97 9.61
CA ILE A 15 5.53 -14.80 9.81
C ILE A 15 5.04 -14.71 11.26
N GLN A 16 4.64 -15.84 11.87
CA GLN A 16 4.21 -15.88 13.27
C GLN A 16 5.33 -15.40 14.19
N GLU A 17 6.52 -15.96 14.04
CA GLU A 17 7.65 -15.65 14.90
C GLU A 17 8.00 -14.16 14.82
N ALA A 18 8.08 -13.61 13.61
CA ALA A 18 8.35 -12.20 13.41
C ALA A 18 7.26 -11.31 14.04
N CYS A 19 5.99 -11.68 13.89
CA CYS A 19 4.88 -10.97 14.53
C CYS A 19 4.92 -11.05 16.06
N ALA A 20 5.28 -12.21 16.63
CA ALA A 20 5.29 -12.43 18.07
C ALA A 20 6.48 -11.76 18.77
N GLN A 21 7.64 -11.70 18.11
CA GLN A 21 8.87 -11.16 18.70
C GLN A 21 9.06 -9.68 18.41
N VAL A 22 8.76 -9.23 17.18
CA VAL A 22 9.10 -7.89 16.69
C VAL A 22 7.86 -7.09 16.27
N GLY A 23 6.82 -7.76 15.78
CA GLY A 23 5.60 -7.12 15.28
C GLY A 23 5.72 -6.57 13.86
N PHE A 24 6.85 -6.78 13.18
CA PHE A 24 7.10 -6.33 11.81
C PHE A 24 8.00 -7.32 11.05
N PHE A 25 7.82 -7.43 9.74
CA PHE A 25 8.66 -8.24 8.87
C PHE A 25 8.74 -7.66 7.46
N TYR A 26 9.83 -7.98 6.75
CA TYR A 26 9.96 -7.74 5.32
C TYR A 26 9.79 -9.06 4.57
N GLY A 27 8.94 -9.09 3.55
CA GLY A 27 8.90 -10.20 2.60
C GLY A 27 10.16 -10.20 1.74
N VAL A 28 11.02 -11.23 1.88
CA VAL A 28 12.18 -11.44 1.02
C VAL A 28 12.24 -12.93 0.66
N LEU A 29 11.98 -13.28 -0.60
CA LEU A 29 12.25 -14.60 -1.14
C LEU A 29 13.57 -14.54 -1.92
N HIS A 30 14.58 -15.23 -1.41
CA HIS A 30 15.94 -15.27 -1.98
C HIS A 30 15.94 -15.87 -3.39
N PHE A 31 16.34 -15.08 -4.39
CA PHE A 31 17.07 -15.56 -5.56
C PHE A 31 18.09 -14.50 -5.97
N GLY A 32 19.37 -14.87 -5.85
CA GLY A 32 20.53 -14.32 -6.57
C GLY A 32 20.72 -12.80 -6.61
N LEU A 33 21.71 -12.33 -5.83
CA LEU A 33 22.53 -11.12 -6.04
C LEU A 33 21.81 -9.87 -6.56
N PHE A 34 21.57 -8.86 -5.72
CA PHE A 34 21.88 -7.48 -6.09
C PHE A 34 22.19 -6.63 -4.86
N GLN A 35 23.46 -6.22 -4.81
CA GLN A 35 24.02 -5.17 -3.98
C GLN A 35 23.47 -3.80 -4.45
N TYR A 36 23.50 -2.80 -3.57
CA TYR A 36 23.02 -1.41 -3.71
C TYR A 36 21.57 -1.15 -3.23
N ILE A 37 21.44 -0.92 -1.93
CA ILE A 37 20.30 -0.24 -1.32
C ILE A 37 20.54 1.26 -1.50
N ASN A 38 19.78 1.91 -2.38
CA ASN A 38 19.57 3.36 -2.32
C ASN A 38 18.42 3.63 -1.33
N TRP A 39 18.58 4.61 -0.45
CA TRP A 39 17.64 4.98 0.63
C TRP A 39 16.25 5.44 0.12
N ASN A 40 16.05 5.58 -1.19
CA ASN A 40 14.83 6.11 -1.80
C ASN A 40 13.84 5.02 -2.27
N THR A 41 14.02 3.75 -1.90
CA THR A 41 13.09 2.69 -2.33
C THR A 41 12.86 1.67 -1.21
N CYS A 42 11.88 1.94 -0.35
CA CYS A 42 11.33 0.98 0.60
C CYS A 42 10.50 -0.09 -0.14
N VAL A 43 11.16 -1.01 -0.83
CA VAL A 43 10.48 -2.06 -1.61
C VAL A 43 10.58 -3.37 -0.85
N VAL A 44 9.44 -3.87 -0.39
CA VAL A 44 9.26 -5.29 -0.08
C VAL A 44 9.46 -6.04 -1.39
N LYS A 45 10.29 -7.09 -1.46
CA LYS A 45 10.55 -7.80 -2.74
C LYS A 45 9.75 -9.11 -2.81
N ASN A 46 9.37 -9.53 -4.01
CA ASN A 46 8.66 -10.80 -4.26
C ASN A 46 7.32 -10.98 -3.51
N HIS A 47 6.63 -9.88 -3.16
CA HIS A 47 5.25 -9.95 -2.67
C HIS A 47 4.23 -10.28 -3.79
N GLY A 48 4.65 -10.28 -5.05
CA GLY A 48 3.82 -10.65 -6.20
C GLY A 48 2.89 -9.55 -6.70
N VAL A 49 3.17 -8.28 -6.35
CA VAL A 49 2.57 -7.12 -7.03
C VAL A 49 3.62 -6.61 -8.01
N ASP A 50 3.22 -6.41 -9.25
CA ASP A 50 4.11 -6.05 -10.35
C ASP A 50 4.67 -4.62 -10.16
N GLU A 51 5.96 -4.42 -10.42
CA GLU A 51 6.61 -3.10 -10.32
C GLU A 51 5.97 -2.10 -11.28
N THR A 52 5.45 -2.55 -12.42
CA THR A 52 4.68 -1.71 -13.37
C THR A 52 3.37 -1.20 -12.79
N VAL A 53 2.90 -1.74 -11.66
CA VAL A 53 1.76 -1.21 -10.89
C VAL A 53 2.23 -0.23 -9.81
N ILE A 54 3.40 -0.45 -9.21
CA ILE A 54 3.92 0.36 -8.10
C ILE A 54 4.57 1.66 -8.60
N ALA A 55 5.45 1.57 -9.60
CA ALA A 55 6.23 2.71 -10.06
C ALA A 55 5.38 3.90 -10.53
N PRO A 56 4.28 3.71 -11.31
CA PRO A 56 3.42 4.82 -11.70
C PRO A 56 2.71 5.51 -10.52
N VAL A 57 2.40 4.75 -9.46
CA VAL A 57 1.78 5.28 -8.24
C VAL A 57 2.74 6.14 -7.45
N LEU A 58 3.99 5.70 -7.31
CA LEU A 58 5.03 6.50 -6.66
C LEU A 58 5.30 7.79 -7.43
N ASP A 59 5.38 7.71 -8.75
CA ASP A 59 5.54 8.87 -9.62
C ASP A 59 4.34 9.85 -9.51
N ALA A 60 3.11 9.34 -9.56
CA ALA A 60 1.91 10.16 -9.37
C ALA A 60 1.84 10.80 -7.97
N ALA A 61 2.27 10.08 -6.93
CA ALA A 61 2.36 10.61 -5.57
C ALA A 61 3.39 11.74 -5.47
N CYS A 62 4.58 11.59 -6.07
CA CYS A 62 5.58 12.67 -6.12
C CYS A 62 5.01 13.90 -6.82
N ARG A 63 4.43 13.74 -8.01
CA ARG A 63 3.80 14.84 -8.76
C ARG A 63 2.65 15.50 -7.99
N PHE A 64 1.90 14.75 -7.20
CA PHE A 64 0.87 15.27 -6.32
C PHE A 64 1.44 16.13 -5.20
N PHE A 65 2.42 15.62 -4.45
CA PHE A 65 2.98 16.35 -3.31
C PHE A 65 3.83 17.55 -3.73
N ASP A 66 4.37 17.54 -4.95
CA ASP A 66 5.05 18.69 -5.58
C ASP A 66 4.09 19.83 -6.00
N GLN A 67 2.76 19.59 -6.01
CA GLN A 67 1.80 20.65 -6.31
C GLN A 67 1.82 21.76 -5.24
N PRO A 68 1.49 23.01 -5.61
CA PRO A 68 1.28 24.09 -4.65
C PRO A 68 0.29 23.70 -3.56
N LEU A 69 0.50 24.21 -2.35
CA LEU A 69 -0.37 23.91 -1.21
C LEU A 69 -1.82 24.26 -1.52
N GLU A 70 -2.06 25.36 -2.24
CA GLU A 70 -3.37 25.82 -2.66
C GLU A 70 -4.11 24.77 -3.51
N GLU A 71 -3.40 24.08 -4.41
CA GLU A 71 -3.97 23.01 -5.23
C GLU A 71 -4.29 21.77 -4.40
N LYS A 72 -3.37 21.35 -3.52
CA LYS A 72 -3.58 20.20 -2.63
C LYS A 72 -4.74 20.43 -1.65
N MET A 73 -4.91 21.65 -1.17
CA MET A 73 -5.98 22.03 -0.24
C MET A 73 -7.39 21.99 -0.86
N LYS A 74 -7.54 21.99 -2.20
CA LYS A 74 -8.85 21.87 -2.87
C LYS A 74 -9.58 20.56 -2.54
N ILE A 75 -8.82 19.52 -2.18
CA ILE A 75 -9.33 18.20 -1.82
C ILE A 75 -9.08 17.89 -0.34
N GLU A 76 -8.97 18.92 0.51
CA GLU A 76 -8.67 18.73 1.92
C GLU A 76 -9.78 17.93 2.63
N PHE A 77 -9.37 16.94 3.42
CA PHE A 77 -10.19 16.10 4.29
C PHE A 77 -11.25 16.87 5.10
N ARG A 78 -10.95 18.10 5.57
CA ARG A 78 -11.87 18.86 6.43
C ARG A 78 -13.08 19.44 5.68
N HIS A 79 -12.97 19.62 4.37
CA HIS A 79 -14.00 20.30 3.57
C HIS A 79 -15.18 19.40 3.23
N LYS A 80 -14.99 18.07 3.23
CA LYS A 80 -16.03 17.09 2.91
C LYS A 80 -16.12 16.18 4.12
N HIS A 81 -17.32 15.87 4.64
CA HIS A 81 -17.54 15.09 5.88
C HIS A 81 -17.01 13.62 5.85
N HIS A 82 -16.02 13.32 5.01
CA HIS A 82 -15.45 12.01 4.71
C HIS A 82 -14.01 11.95 5.23
N LEU A 83 -13.58 10.79 5.73
CA LEU A 83 -12.22 10.51 6.20
C LEU A 83 -11.21 10.35 5.05
N GLU A 84 -11.34 11.15 4.00
CA GLU A 84 -10.61 11.00 2.74
C GLU A 84 -10.24 12.39 2.20
N GLY A 85 -9.09 12.48 1.52
CA GLY A 85 -8.55 13.70 0.93
C GLY A 85 -7.17 14.04 1.44
N TYR A 86 -6.69 15.22 1.04
CA TYR A 86 -5.42 15.77 1.48
C TYR A 86 -5.48 16.25 2.93
N HIS A 87 -4.40 16.10 3.68
CA HIS A 87 -4.25 16.77 4.97
C HIS A 87 -2.78 17.01 5.32
N LEU A 88 -2.53 18.17 5.93
CA LEU A 88 -1.25 18.56 6.50
C LEU A 88 -1.33 18.46 8.03
N ARG A 89 -0.43 17.69 8.65
CA ARG A 89 -0.28 17.67 10.11
C ARG A 89 1.08 18.25 10.47
N SER A 90 1.03 19.42 11.10
CA SER A 90 2.21 20.06 11.69
C SER A 90 2.16 19.90 13.20
N ARG A 91 3.22 19.34 13.76
CA ARG A 91 3.51 19.26 15.19
C ARG A 91 4.93 19.79 15.41
N ILE A 92 5.25 20.18 16.65
CA ILE A 92 6.60 20.67 16.98
C ILE A 92 7.62 19.58 16.63
N GLY A 93 8.55 19.89 15.73
CA GLY A 93 9.61 18.99 15.26
C GLY A 93 9.15 17.91 14.27
N TYR A 94 7.89 17.90 13.84
CA TYR A 94 7.37 16.88 12.92
C TYR A 94 6.23 17.41 12.07
N THR A 95 6.50 17.58 10.78
CA THR A 95 5.50 17.96 9.78
C THR A 95 5.40 16.84 8.76
N HIS A 96 4.19 16.34 8.52
CA HIS A 96 3.91 15.49 7.37
C HIS A 96 2.65 15.96 6.66
N GLU A 97 2.57 15.59 5.40
CA GLU A 97 1.36 15.67 4.60
C GLU A 97 0.98 14.26 4.14
N ALA A 98 -0.31 14.04 3.91
CA ALA A 98 -0.83 12.78 3.43
C ALA A 98 -2.07 13.00 2.58
N PHE A 99 -2.32 12.02 1.71
CA PHE A 99 -3.55 11.90 0.93
C PHE A 99 -4.15 10.54 1.24
N GLU A 100 -5.38 10.53 1.73
CA GLU A 100 -6.12 9.32 2.04
C GLU A 100 -7.28 9.15 1.07
N PHE A 101 -7.50 7.94 0.59
CA PHE A 101 -8.67 7.63 -0.21
C PHE A 101 -9.19 6.25 0.18
N ARG A 102 -10.49 6.05 -0.01
CA ARG A 102 -11.11 4.75 0.08
C ARG A 102 -11.85 4.50 -1.22
N PRO A 103 -11.55 3.43 -1.95
CA PRO A 103 -12.37 3.07 -3.09
C PRO A 103 -13.69 2.47 -2.62
N MET A 104 -14.73 2.69 -3.41
CA MET A 104 -15.94 1.86 -3.33
C MET A 104 -15.66 0.54 -4.04
N ILE A 105 -16.30 -0.53 -3.59
CA ILE A 105 -16.28 -1.80 -4.31
C ILE A 105 -17.59 -1.91 -5.07
N ASP A 106 -17.49 -2.05 -6.39
CA ASP A 106 -18.66 -2.25 -7.24
C ASP A 106 -19.22 -3.67 -7.13
N ALA A 107 -20.35 -3.92 -7.80
CA ALA A 107 -20.99 -5.25 -7.82
C ALA A 107 -20.11 -6.33 -8.49
N SER A 108 -19.10 -5.94 -9.27
CA SER A 108 -18.12 -6.83 -9.91
C SER A 108 -16.87 -7.04 -9.05
N ASN A 109 -16.88 -6.54 -7.81
CA ASN A 109 -15.77 -6.64 -6.86
C ASN A 109 -14.49 -5.90 -7.32
N ASN A 110 -14.64 -4.85 -8.13
CA ASN A 110 -13.57 -3.95 -8.54
C ASN A 110 -13.59 -2.67 -7.71
N SER A 111 -12.41 -2.09 -7.45
CA SER A 111 -12.30 -0.77 -6.84
C SER A 111 -12.72 0.31 -7.84
N VAL A 112 -13.66 1.16 -7.44
CA VAL A 112 -14.08 2.36 -8.17
C VAL A 112 -13.87 3.60 -7.31
N PRO A 113 -13.68 4.79 -7.91
CA PRO A 113 -13.58 6.03 -7.15
C PRO A 113 -14.83 6.24 -6.29
N ALA A 114 -14.66 6.45 -4.98
CA ALA A 114 -15.77 6.72 -4.07
C ALA A 114 -16.23 8.19 -4.07
N SER A 115 -15.36 9.07 -4.54
CA SER A 115 -15.46 10.50 -4.26
C SER A 115 -14.70 11.32 -5.30
N ASP A 116 -15.11 12.59 -5.45
CA ASP A 116 -14.45 13.59 -6.30
C ASP A 116 -13.21 14.19 -5.62
N LEU A 117 -12.38 13.32 -5.01
CA LEU A 117 -11.16 13.71 -4.28
C LEU A 117 -9.92 13.69 -5.16
N TRP A 118 -10.07 13.31 -6.42
CA TRP A 118 -8.97 13.21 -7.36
C TRP A 118 -8.80 14.55 -8.07
N LEU A 119 -7.60 15.11 -8.00
CA LEU A 119 -7.22 16.20 -8.89
C LEU A 119 -7.32 15.74 -10.36
N SER A 120 -7.43 16.68 -11.28
CA SER A 120 -7.67 16.34 -12.69
C SER A 120 -6.55 15.46 -13.25
N GLU A 121 -6.90 14.54 -14.14
CA GLU A 121 -5.93 13.72 -14.89
C GLU A 121 -5.03 14.57 -15.79
N GLU A 122 -5.45 15.79 -16.11
CA GLU A 122 -4.62 16.77 -16.83
C GLU A 122 -3.52 17.35 -15.93
N LEU A 123 -3.81 17.58 -14.65
CA LEU A 123 -2.84 18.08 -13.68
C LEU A 123 -1.91 16.95 -13.21
N ILE A 124 -2.46 15.77 -12.94
CA ILE A 124 -1.72 14.61 -12.47
C ILE A 124 -2.19 13.35 -13.21
N PRO A 125 -1.63 13.08 -14.40
CA PRO A 125 -1.92 11.84 -15.13
C PRO A 125 -1.65 10.60 -14.28
N GLY A 126 -2.62 9.69 -14.20
CA GLY A 126 -2.51 8.43 -13.46
C GLY A 126 -2.69 8.57 -11.95
N PHE A 127 -3.21 9.70 -11.46
CA PHE A 127 -3.42 9.93 -10.02
C PHE A 127 -4.44 8.98 -9.40
N ARG A 128 -5.33 8.39 -10.21
CA ARG A 128 -6.27 7.36 -9.75
C ARG A 128 -5.57 6.01 -9.60
N VAL A 129 -4.95 5.80 -8.44
CA VAL A 129 -4.11 4.63 -8.12
C VAL A 129 -4.91 3.37 -7.71
N LEU A 130 -6.10 3.18 -8.27
CA LEU A 130 -7.04 2.10 -7.89
C LEU A 130 -6.50 0.70 -8.17
N LYS A 131 -5.76 0.54 -9.28
CA LYS A 131 -5.13 -0.74 -9.62
C LYS A 131 -4.14 -1.20 -8.53
N TYR A 132 -3.35 -0.27 -8.01
CA TYR A 132 -2.43 -0.55 -6.91
C TYR A 132 -3.19 -0.92 -5.63
N HIS A 133 -4.27 -0.20 -5.31
CA HIS A 133 -5.13 -0.56 -4.19
C HIS A 133 -5.63 -2.01 -4.31
N ASP A 134 -6.15 -2.42 -5.47
CA ASP A 134 -6.65 -3.78 -5.70
C ASP A 134 -5.57 -4.85 -5.51
N GLU A 135 -4.38 -4.62 -6.04
CA GLU A 135 -3.25 -5.54 -5.89
C GLU A 135 -2.79 -5.65 -4.43
N MET A 136 -2.70 -4.52 -3.72
CA MET A 136 -2.35 -4.51 -2.29
C MET A 136 -3.43 -5.16 -1.43
N PHE A 137 -4.70 -4.97 -1.77
CA PHE A 137 -5.81 -5.64 -1.09
C PHE A 137 -5.77 -7.16 -1.30
N ARG A 138 -5.46 -7.62 -2.52
CA ARG A 138 -5.25 -9.05 -2.81
C ARG A 138 -4.07 -9.62 -2.02
N LEU A 139 -2.96 -8.87 -1.94
CA LEU A 139 -1.81 -9.24 -1.13
C LEU A 139 -2.18 -9.34 0.37
N GLY A 140 -2.88 -8.34 0.91
CA GLY A 140 -3.35 -8.34 2.29
C GLY A 140 -4.19 -9.59 2.61
N LYS A 141 -5.13 -9.97 1.74
CA LYS A 141 -5.91 -11.21 1.90
C LYS A 141 -5.03 -12.47 1.94
N LYS A 142 -3.98 -12.54 1.12
CA LYS A 142 -3.03 -13.67 1.14
C LYS A 142 -2.24 -13.72 2.46
N LEU A 143 -1.89 -12.56 3.03
CA LEU A 143 -1.23 -12.48 4.34
C LEU A 143 -2.20 -12.89 5.47
N PHE A 144 -3.47 -12.49 5.42
CA PHE A 144 -4.48 -12.96 6.38
C PHE A 144 -4.67 -14.47 6.33
N GLN A 145 -4.62 -15.08 5.14
CA GLN A 145 -4.59 -16.54 5.01
C GLN A 145 -3.37 -17.15 5.71
N ALA A 146 -2.18 -16.53 5.58
CA ALA A 146 -0.97 -16.93 6.33
C ALA A 146 -1.24 -16.97 7.83
N PHE A 147 -1.73 -15.85 8.37
CA PHE A 147 -1.99 -15.71 9.80
C PHE A 147 -3.01 -16.75 10.27
N SER A 148 -4.04 -17.01 9.47
CA SER A 148 -5.08 -17.99 9.83
C SER A 148 -4.55 -19.42 9.96
N LEU A 149 -3.55 -19.82 9.15
CA LEU A 149 -2.94 -21.15 9.24
C LEU A 149 -2.24 -21.36 10.58
N VAL A 150 -1.66 -20.32 11.14
CA VAL A 150 -0.90 -20.37 12.39
C VAL A 150 -1.82 -20.26 13.61
N LEU A 151 -2.85 -19.41 13.52
CA LEU A 151 -3.74 -19.14 14.67
C LEU A 151 -4.73 -20.28 14.94
N VAL A 152 -5.10 -21.05 13.91
CA VAL A 152 -6.07 -22.15 14.02
C VAL A 152 -5.39 -23.50 14.26
N TYR A 153 -4.13 -23.65 13.83
CA TYR A 153 -3.31 -24.84 14.08
C TYR A 153 -2.10 -24.44 14.93
N PRO A 154 -2.23 -24.40 16.28
CA PRO A 154 -1.05 -24.28 17.12
C PRO A 154 -0.14 -25.48 16.85
N VAL A 155 1.09 -25.18 16.45
CA VAL A 155 2.16 -26.18 16.28
C VAL A 155 2.65 -26.64 17.65
#